data_AF-A0A956HIC4-F1
#
_entry.id   AF-A0A956HIC4-F1
#
_cell.length_a   1.000
_cell.length_b   1.000
_cell.length_c   1.000
_cell.angle_alpha   90.00
_cell.angle_beta   90.00
_cell.angle_gamma   90.00
#
_symmetry.space_group_name_H-M   'P 1'
#
loop_
_entity.id
_entity.type
_entity.pdbx_description
1 polymer ?
#
loop_
_entity_poly.entity_id
_entity_poly.type
_entity_poly.pdbx_seq_one_letter_code
_entity_poly.pdbx_strand_id
1 'polypeptide(L)'
;MLLHIIPRELLGLVEELLTAAAQAAPGWSLWSFRIENAWVRAFFRQASGETFEVQLHHPRTDIAATGPRARTEKLAILAISPVRTPAHRALLAAVLAAARTHESRWEWATISAERRDDPRDDLRCNAEVEAVRAGIKPALRVTLRSAELADTARRMRALGLALGYVRTGEKAQEGQAFVLAVSRDPAAVSRVLALERRLTIARRGAGGLESQAALAVEYGRALGYPDCCAAAHSERIRRDNPGPRREPYLAASAAWVPRPRPRLNNLVEGLRHSLISFQPCSYACAAAAALADAISDAVERRHPGSAAAFDRRLARAVVITADNTRAFVELARGEETSIRAATPLPSVHDQATSLELEALVSVLVGQIPGARGEVAGPDGLPAALLDFEAGA
;
A
#
# COMPACT_ATOMS: atom_id res chain seq x y z
N MET A 1 4.02 -11.14 -16.36
CA MET A 1 3.26 -12.14 -15.55
C MET A 1 1.78 -11.80 -15.73
N LEU A 2 0.88 -12.72 -16.06
CA LEU A 2 -0.55 -12.35 -16.15
C LEU A 2 -1.17 -12.44 -14.75
N LEU A 3 -1.75 -11.35 -14.26
CA LEU A 3 -2.53 -11.34 -13.02
C LEU A 3 -4.00 -11.49 -13.40
N HIS A 4 -4.61 -12.60 -13.00
CA HIS A 4 -6.05 -12.79 -13.16
C HIS A 4 -6.74 -12.21 -11.94
N ILE A 5 -7.71 -11.32 -12.17
CA ILE A 5 -8.52 -10.72 -11.13
C ILE A 5 -9.99 -11.07 -11.25
N ILE A 6 -10.70 -10.98 -10.13
CA ILE A 6 -12.15 -11.18 -10.05
C ILE A 6 -12.81 -9.80 -10.22
N PRO A 7 -13.50 -9.53 -11.34
CA PRO A 7 -14.22 -8.28 -11.53
C PRO A 7 -15.28 -8.07 -10.45
N ARG A 8 -15.57 -6.81 -10.10
CA ARG A 8 -16.55 -6.47 -9.06
C ARG A 8 -17.95 -6.96 -9.42
N GLU A 9 -18.25 -7.01 -10.70
CA GLU A 9 -19.51 -7.46 -11.27
C GLU A 9 -19.76 -8.95 -10.99
N LEU A 10 -18.72 -9.72 -10.67
CA LEU A 10 -18.85 -11.13 -10.28
C LEU A 10 -19.25 -11.32 -8.81
N LEU A 11 -19.39 -10.26 -8.00
CA LEU A 11 -19.77 -10.40 -6.58
C LEU A 11 -21.06 -11.20 -6.39
N GLY A 12 -22.11 -10.86 -7.15
CA GLY A 12 -23.38 -11.58 -7.09
C GLY A 12 -23.26 -13.03 -7.56
N LEU A 13 -22.43 -13.29 -8.59
CA LEU A 13 -22.18 -14.65 -9.08
C LEU A 13 -21.42 -15.51 -8.07
N VAL A 14 -20.45 -14.92 -7.36
CA VAL A 14 -19.69 -15.59 -6.29
C VAL A 14 -20.63 -16.01 -5.16
N GLU A 15 -21.50 -15.10 -4.71
CA GLU A 15 -22.48 -15.39 -3.67
C GLU A 15 -23.47 -16.47 -4.10
N GLU A 16 -23.99 -16.39 -5.33
CA GLU A 16 -24.90 -17.38 -5.92
C GLU A 16 -24.28 -18.78 -5.94
N LEU A 17 -23.05 -18.89 -6.46
CA LEU A 17 -22.28 -20.14 -6.52
C LEU A 17 -22.06 -20.74 -5.13
N LEU A 18 -21.55 -19.94 -4.18
CA LEU A 18 -21.21 -20.42 -2.84
C LEU A 18 -22.46 -20.79 -2.02
N THR A 19 -23.57 -20.06 -2.23
CA THR A 19 -24.86 -20.37 -1.60
C THR A 19 -25.43 -21.67 -2.16
N ALA A 20 -25.41 -21.86 -3.48
CA ALA A 20 -25.83 -23.12 -4.11
C ALA A 20 -25.02 -24.32 -3.61
N ALA A 21 -23.71 -24.15 -3.43
CA ALA A 21 -22.84 -25.18 -2.86
C ALA A 21 -23.22 -25.55 -1.41
N ALA A 22 -23.54 -24.56 -0.57
CA ALA A 22 -23.98 -24.81 0.80
C ALA A 22 -25.32 -25.54 0.83
N GLN A 23 -26.29 -25.14 0.00
CA GLN A 23 -27.60 -25.79 -0.10
C GLN A 23 -27.51 -27.26 -0.56
N ALA A 24 -26.57 -27.57 -1.45
CA ALA A 24 -26.35 -28.93 -1.94
C ALA A 24 -25.55 -29.82 -0.96
N ALA A 25 -25.01 -29.27 0.12
CA ALA A 25 -24.23 -29.99 1.13
C ALA A 25 -24.99 -30.02 2.47
N PRO A 26 -25.71 -31.11 2.79
CA PRO A 26 -26.57 -31.16 3.99
C PRO A 26 -25.85 -30.75 5.28
N GLY A 27 -26.49 -29.84 6.02
CA GLY A 27 -25.99 -29.36 7.31
C GLY A 27 -24.95 -28.24 7.23
N TRP A 28 -24.56 -27.80 6.02
CA TRP A 28 -23.67 -26.64 5.83
C TRP A 28 -24.45 -25.38 5.47
N SER A 29 -23.98 -24.24 5.97
CA SER A 29 -24.38 -22.92 5.50
C SER A 29 -23.14 -22.10 5.10
N LEU A 30 -23.30 -21.24 4.10
CA LEU A 30 -22.31 -20.21 3.81
C LEU A 30 -22.37 -19.18 4.94
N TRP A 31 -21.27 -19.02 5.68
CA TRP A 31 -21.21 -18.08 6.80
C TRP A 31 -20.69 -16.71 6.34
N SER A 32 -19.64 -16.71 5.52
CA SER A 32 -19.10 -15.51 4.89
C SER A 32 -18.19 -15.87 3.72
N PHE A 33 -17.92 -14.90 2.84
CA PHE A 33 -16.87 -15.01 1.86
C PHE A 33 -16.18 -13.65 1.66
N ARG A 34 -14.98 -13.68 1.08
CA ARG A 34 -14.20 -12.49 0.72
C ARG A 34 -13.64 -12.68 -0.67
N ILE A 35 -13.75 -11.64 -1.50
CA ILE A 35 -13.05 -11.55 -2.77
C ILE A 35 -11.73 -10.81 -2.53
N GLU A 36 -10.62 -11.43 -2.85
CA GLU A 36 -9.31 -10.78 -2.97
C GLU A 36 -8.92 -10.65 -4.44
N ASN A 37 -7.87 -9.87 -4.72
CA ASN A 37 -7.51 -9.52 -6.09
C ASN A 37 -7.48 -10.72 -7.04
N ALA A 38 -6.97 -11.89 -6.64
CA ALA A 38 -6.81 -13.04 -7.53
C ALA A 38 -7.57 -14.31 -7.12
N TRP A 39 -8.39 -14.26 -6.06
CA TRP A 39 -9.06 -15.44 -5.52
C TRP A 39 -10.22 -15.09 -4.57
N VAL A 40 -11.13 -16.03 -4.35
CA VAL A 40 -12.20 -15.93 -3.35
C VAL A 40 -11.89 -16.83 -2.17
N ARG A 41 -12.06 -16.32 -0.94
CA ARG A 41 -12.11 -17.13 0.30
C ARG A 41 -13.55 -17.36 0.71
N ALA A 42 -13.97 -18.59 0.93
CA ALA A 42 -15.29 -18.92 1.42
C ALA A 42 -15.22 -19.70 2.73
N PHE A 43 -16.04 -19.31 3.70
CA PHE A 43 -16.16 -19.94 5.01
C PHE A 43 -17.55 -20.55 5.15
N PHE A 44 -17.59 -21.87 5.33
CA PHE A 44 -18.80 -22.62 5.58
C PHE A 44 -18.85 -23.06 7.04
N ARG A 45 -20.05 -23.17 7.59
CA ARG A 45 -20.28 -23.58 8.97
C ARG A 45 -21.41 -24.60 9.05
N GLN A 46 -21.25 -25.61 9.89
CA GLN A 46 -22.32 -26.54 10.24
C GLN A 46 -23.10 -26.07 11.47
N ALA A 47 -24.32 -26.62 11.65
CA ALA A 47 -25.10 -26.43 12.87
C ALA A 47 -24.35 -26.88 14.14
N SER A 48 -23.47 -27.87 14.02
CA SER A 48 -22.57 -28.33 15.10
C SER A 48 -21.51 -27.30 15.53
N GLY A 49 -21.30 -26.24 14.73
CA GLY A 49 -20.22 -25.28 14.91
C GLY A 49 -18.93 -25.60 14.15
N GLU A 50 -18.83 -26.78 13.52
CA GLU A 50 -17.69 -27.12 12.65
C GLU A 50 -17.61 -26.14 11.47
N THR A 51 -16.39 -25.71 11.14
CA THR A 51 -16.13 -24.77 10.03
C THR A 51 -15.26 -25.41 8.96
N PHE A 52 -15.52 -25.08 7.71
CA PHE A 52 -14.72 -25.55 6.58
C PHE A 52 -14.44 -24.41 5.61
N GLU A 53 -13.19 -24.33 5.17
CA GLU A 53 -12.70 -23.20 4.37
C GLU A 53 -12.23 -23.65 2.99
N VAL A 54 -12.69 -22.95 1.97
CA VAL A 54 -12.37 -23.20 0.56
C VAL A 54 -11.89 -21.91 -0.11
N GLN A 55 -10.93 -22.03 -1.02
CA GLN A 55 -10.53 -20.94 -1.92
C GLN A 55 -10.82 -21.26 -3.38
N LEU A 56 -11.30 -20.25 -4.12
CA LEU A 56 -11.50 -20.27 -5.57
C LEU A 56 -10.41 -19.43 -6.23
N HIS A 57 -9.67 -20.00 -7.15
CA HIS A 57 -8.53 -19.39 -7.85
C HIS A 57 -8.72 -19.46 -9.37
N HIS A 58 -7.94 -18.68 -10.10
CA HIS A 58 -7.78 -18.91 -11.53
C HIS A 58 -7.19 -20.32 -11.79
N PRO A 59 -7.64 -21.06 -12.82
CA PRO A 59 -7.24 -22.45 -13.07
C PRO A 59 -5.73 -22.62 -13.31
N ARG A 60 -5.08 -21.54 -13.77
CA ARG A 60 -3.63 -21.48 -14.01
C ARG A 60 -2.80 -21.02 -12.80
N THR A 61 -3.44 -20.63 -11.69
CA THR A 61 -2.69 -20.21 -10.49
C THR A 61 -1.86 -21.39 -9.98
N ASP A 62 -0.55 -21.17 -9.87
CA ASP A 62 0.34 -22.13 -9.21
C ASP A 62 0.19 -21.99 -7.69
N ILE A 63 -0.66 -22.85 -7.13
CA ILE A 63 -0.93 -22.84 -5.70
C ILE A 63 0.03 -23.83 -5.04
N ALA A 64 1.02 -23.32 -4.30
CA ALA A 64 1.89 -24.13 -3.47
C ALA A 64 1.13 -24.59 -2.20
N ALA A 65 0.18 -25.52 -2.33
CA ALA A 65 -0.61 -26.02 -1.20
C ALA A 65 -0.68 -27.55 -1.12
N THR A 66 -0.71 -28.05 0.12
CA THR A 66 -0.74 -29.45 0.55
C THR A 66 -2.15 -30.05 0.68
N GLY A 67 -3.21 -29.31 0.33
CA GLY A 67 -4.62 -29.72 0.48
C GLY A 67 -5.25 -30.35 -0.78
N PRO A 68 -6.40 -31.05 -0.63
CA PRO A 68 -7.17 -31.57 -1.76
C PRO A 68 -7.60 -30.48 -2.75
N ARG A 69 -7.47 -30.79 -4.04
CA ARG A 69 -7.74 -29.87 -5.14
C ARG A 69 -8.83 -30.42 -6.05
N ALA A 70 -9.69 -29.53 -6.52
CA ALA A 70 -10.61 -29.79 -7.62
C ALA A 70 -10.49 -28.64 -8.64
N ARG A 71 -10.85 -28.91 -9.90
CA ARG A 71 -10.78 -27.91 -10.98
C ARG A 71 -11.98 -28.02 -11.90
N THR A 72 -12.40 -26.87 -12.41
CA THR A 72 -13.25 -26.73 -13.59
C THR A 72 -12.43 -26.11 -14.72
N GLU A 73 -13.05 -25.76 -15.84
CA GLU A 73 -12.35 -25.06 -16.92
C GLU A 73 -11.89 -23.67 -16.47
N LYS A 74 -12.74 -22.96 -15.70
CA LYS A 74 -12.48 -21.58 -15.27
C LYS A 74 -12.10 -21.41 -13.81
N LEU A 75 -12.09 -22.45 -12.98
CA LEU A 75 -11.83 -22.32 -11.55
C LEU A 75 -10.91 -23.43 -11.02
N ALA A 76 -9.95 -23.08 -10.16
CA ALA A 76 -9.26 -24.00 -9.28
C ALA A 76 -9.80 -23.86 -7.85
N ILE A 77 -10.18 -24.98 -7.24
CA ILE A 77 -10.82 -25.03 -5.93
C ILE A 77 -9.87 -25.74 -4.97
N LEU A 78 -9.55 -25.07 -3.86
CA LEU A 78 -8.62 -25.56 -2.85
C LEU A 78 -9.30 -25.61 -1.49
N ALA A 79 -9.31 -26.78 -0.86
CA ALA A 79 -9.64 -26.88 0.56
C ALA A 79 -8.45 -26.38 1.40
N ILE A 80 -8.65 -25.28 2.14
CA ILE A 80 -7.64 -24.72 3.05
C ILE A 80 -7.66 -25.48 4.38
N SER A 81 -8.86 -25.84 4.83
CA SER A 81 -9.03 -26.73 5.98
C SER A 81 -8.76 -28.18 5.60
N PRO A 82 -8.13 -29.00 6.48
CA PRO A 82 -7.96 -30.43 6.21
C PRO A 82 -9.29 -31.13 5.99
N VAL A 83 -9.37 -31.95 4.94
CA VAL A 83 -10.56 -32.77 4.64
C VAL A 83 -10.53 -34.01 5.54
N ARG A 84 -11.21 -33.94 6.69
CA ARG A 84 -11.19 -34.99 7.72
C ARG A 84 -12.42 -35.89 7.67
N THR A 85 -13.58 -35.33 7.32
CA THR A 85 -14.87 -36.01 7.44
C THR A 85 -15.51 -36.26 6.07
N PRO A 86 -16.46 -37.21 5.96
CA PRO A 86 -17.31 -37.34 4.78
C PRO A 86 -18.07 -36.04 4.45
N ALA A 87 -18.49 -35.29 5.47
CA ALA A 87 -19.12 -33.98 5.31
C ALA A 87 -18.22 -32.95 4.62
N HIS A 88 -16.91 -32.90 4.94
CA HIS A 88 -15.95 -32.04 4.23
C HIS A 88 -15.83 -32.42 2.75
N ARG A 89 -15.79 -33.73 2.44
CA ARG A 89 -15.75 -34.21 1.06
C ARG A 89 -17.03 -33.86 0.30
N ALA A 90 -18.19 -34.03 0.93
CA ALA A 90 -19.48 -33.69 0.34
C ALA A 90 -19.57 -32.20 0.03
N LEU A 91 -19.15 -31.32 0.95
CA LEU A 91 -19.13 -29.88 0.71
C LEU A 91 -18.15 -29.51 -0.41
N LEU A 92 -16.93 -30.05 -0.43
CA LEU A 92 -15.98 -29.76 -1.53
C LEU A 92 -16.52 -30.21 -2.89
N ALA A 93 -17.20 -31.36 -2.94
CA ALA A 93 -17.87 -31.84 -4.16
C ALA A 93 -19.04 -30.92 -4.57
N ALA A 94 -19.81 -30.42 -3.60
CA ALA A 94 -20.89 -29.45 -3.87
C ALA A 94 -20.35 -28.12 -4.41
N VAL A 95 -19.23 -27.60 -3.86
CA VAL A 95 -18.57 -26.41 -4.39
C VAL A 95 -18.09 -26.63 -5.83
N LEU A 96 -17.52 -27.80 -6.14
CA LEU A 96 -17.11 -28.14 -7.50
C LEU A 96 -18.31 -28.22 -8.45
N ALA A 97 -19.41 -28.84 -8.04
CA ALA A 97 -20.62 -28.95 -8.85
C ALA A 97 -21.23 -27.57 -9.12
N ALA A 98 -21.37 -26.73 -8.09
CA ALA A 98 -21.85 -25.37 -8.22
C ALA A 98 -20.96 -24.53 -9.15
N ALA A 99 -19.63 -24.67 -9.02
CA ALA A 99 -18.68 -24.00 -9.90
C ALA A 99 -18.90 -24.36 -11.37
N ARG A 100 -19.13 -25.64 -11.71
CA ARG A 100 -19.44 -26.07 -13.09
C ARG A 100 -20.75 -25.48 -13.60
N THR A 101 -21.78 -25.38 -12.77
CA THR A 101 -23.06 -24.78 -13.17
C THR A 101 -22.92 -23.29 -13.49
N HIS A 102 -22.01 -22.58 -12.82
CA HIS A 102 -21.86 -21.13 -12.93
C HIS A 102 -20.67 -20.69 -13.80
N GLU A 103 -19.80 -21.60 -14.24
CA GLU A 103 -18.54 -21.21 -14.91
C GLU A 103 -18.75 -20.54 -16.27
N SER A 104 -19.87 -20.77 -16.96
CA SER A 104 -20.18 -20.07 -18.20
C SER A 104 -20.29 -18.56 -18.00
N ARG A 105 -20.84 -18.10 -16.86
CA ARG A 105 -20.97 -16.69 -16.45
C ARG A 105 -19.71 -16.12 -15.81
N TRP A 106 -18.71 -16.96 -15.53
CA TRP A 106 -17.49 -16.54 -14.87
C TRP A 106 -16.47 -16.03 -15.89
N GLU A 107 -16.05 -14.77 -15.80
CA GLU A 107 -14.97 -14.24 -16.64
C GLU A 107 -13.89 -13.59 -15.78
N TRP A 108 -12.69 -14.17 -15.82
CA TRP A 108 -11.54 -13.57 -15.19
C TRP A 108 -11.09 -12.36 -16.00
N ALA A 109 -11.04 -11.19 -15.36
CA ALA A 109 -10.33 -10.07 -15.94
C ALA A 109 -8.84 -10.41 -15.89
N THR A 110 -8.20 -10.48 -17.05
CA THR A 110 -6.76 -10.66 -17.13
C THR A 110 -6.13 -9.28 -17.18
N ILE A 111 -5.49 -8.90 -16.08
CA ILE A 111 -4.58 -7.77 -16.09
C ILE A 111 -3.23 -8.34 -16.53
N SER A 112 -2.79 -7.97 -17.72
CA SER A 112 -1.38 -8.17 -18.05
C SER A 112 -0.57 -7.45 -16.98
N ALA A 113 0.24 -8.18 -16.21
CA ALA A 113 1.40 -7.62 -15.53
C ALA A 113 2.63 -7.76 -16.46
N GLU A 114 2.44 -7.66 -17.78
CA GLU A 114 3.20 -6.59 -18.43
C GLU A 114 2.89 -5.38 -17.59
N ARG A 115 3.94 -4.79 -17.02
CA ARG A 115 3.85 -3.40 -16.59
C ARG A 115 2.89 -2.75 -17.59
N ARG A 116 1.80 -2.14 -17.13
CA ARG A 116 1.52 -0.88 -17.77
C ARG A 116 2.88 -0.19 -17.60
N ASP A 117 3.70 -0.20 -18.65
CA ASP A 117 4.27 1.02 -19.15
C ASP A 117 3.06 1.93 -19.22
N ASP A 118 2.61 2.38 -18.05
CA ASP A 118 1.76 3.50 -17.96
C ASP A 118 2.71 4.51 -18.57
N PRO A 119 2.39 5.11 -19.72
CA PRO A 119 3.22 6.18 -20.22
C PRO A 119 3.41 7.29 -19.17
N ARG A 120 2.69 7.24 -18.03
CA ARG A 120 2.83 8.02 -16.79
C ARG A 120 3.74 7.42 -15.69
N ASP A 121 4.30 6.21 -15.85
CA ASP A 121 5.43 5.66 -15.07
C ASP A 121 6.73 5.88 -15.87
N ASP A 122 6.91 7.12 -16.33
CA ASP A 122 8.08 7.62 -17.06
C ASP A 122 9.38 7.47 -16.25
N LEU A 123 9.26 7.33 -14.92
CA LEU A 123 10.35 7.11 -14.01
C LEU A 123 10.74 5.62 -13.97
N ARG A 124 11.71 5.27 -14.83
CA ARG A 124 12.37 3.95 -14.83
C ARG A 124 13.19 3.66 -13.56
N CYS A 125 13.35 4.64 -12.67
CA CYS A 125 14.23 4.56 -11.52
C CYS A 125 13.47 4.74 -10.20
N ASN A 126 13.98 4.10 -9.14
CA ASN A 126 13.50 4.27 -7.78
C ASN A 126 14.52 5.15 -7.03
N ALA A 127 14.14 6.39 -6.71
CA ALA A 127 15.04 7.38 -6.14
C ALA A 127 15.68 6.91 -4.82
N GLU A 128 14.91 6.26 -3.97
CA GLU A 128 15.36 5.73 -2.68
C GLU A 128 16.38 4.58 -2.82
N VAL A 129 16.22 3.73 -3.84
CA VAL A 129 17.22 2.70 -4.17
C VAL A 129 18.52 3.35 -4.65
N GLU A 130 18.43 4.37 -5.51
CA GLU A 130 19.61 5.09 -5.99
C GLU A 130 20.29 5.89 -4.87
N ALA A 131 19.54 6.42 -3.90
CA ALA A 131 20.07 7.07 -2.70
C ALA A 131 20.96 6.13 -1.88
N VAL A 132 20.53 4.88 -1.66
CA VAL A 132 21.33 3.87 -0.97
C VAL A 132 22.56 3.48 -1.78
N ARG A 133 22.43 3.31 -3.09
CA ARG A 133 23.55 2.94 -3.98
C ARG A 133 24.62 4.02 -4.05
N ALA A 134 24.19 5.29 -4.13
CA ALA A 134 25.07 6.44 -4.08
C ALA A 134 25.68 6.68 -2.69
N GLY A 135 25.14 6.05 -1.64
CA GLY A 135 25.63 6.22 -0.28
C GLY A 135 25.11 7.44 0.44
N ILE A 136 24.09 8.08 -0.13
CA ILE A 136 23.41 9.23 0.47
C ILE A 136 22.58 8.76 1.67
N LYS A 137 21.90 7.61 1.53
CA LYS A 137 21.19 6.95 2.62
C LYS A 137 21.93 5.71 3.11
N PRO A 138 22.01 5.49 4.43
CA PRO A 138 22.63 4.30 5.00
C PRO A 138 21.81 3.04 4.71
N ALA A 139 20.48 3.13 4.66
CA ALA A 139 19.61 2.01 4.38
C ALA A 139 18.25 2.46 3.83
N LEU A 140 17.54 1.52 3.20
CA LEU A 140 16.17 1.64 2.72
C LEU A 140 15.30 0.60 3.42
N ARG A 141 14.10 1.00 3.81
CA ARG A 141 13.04 0.11 4.31
C ARG A 141 11.90 0.05 3.31
N VAL A 142 11.48 -1.16 2.94
CA VAL A 142 10.33 -1.39 2.06
C VAL A 142 9.39 -2.39 2.70
N THR A 143 8.10 -2.08 2.74
CA THR A 143 7.07 -3.07 3.05
C THR A 143 6.67 -3.80 1.78
N LEU A 144 6.68 -5.13 1.80
CA LEU A 144 6.35 -5.98 0.67
C LEU A 144 5.34 -7.04 1.08
N ARG A 145 4.48 -7.43 0.15
CA ARG A 145 3.69 -8.67 0.27
C ARG A 145 4.58 -9.88 0.02
N SER A 146 4.18 -11.04 0.53
CA SER A 146 4.89 -12.31 0.31
C SER A 146 5.24 -12.57 -1.16
N ALA A 147 4.30 -12.34 -2.07
CA ALA A 147 4.48 -12.54 -3.51
C ALA A 147 5.54 -11.61 -4.15
N GLU A 148 5.81 -10.46 -3.54
CA GLU A 148 6.74 -9.44 -4.07
C GLU A 148 8.16 -9.60 -3.54
N LEU A 149 8.33 -10.31 -2.41
CA LEU A 149 9.58 -10.37 -1.67
C LEU A 149 10.70 -11.00 -2.50
N ALA A 150 10.47 -12.18 -3.08
CA ALA A 150 11.52 -12.92 -3.78
C ALA A 150 12.08 -12.16 -4.98
N ASP A 151 11.18 -11.57 -5.77
CA ASP A 151 11.52 -10.80 -6.96
C ASP A 151 12.22 -9.47 -6.61
N THR A 152 11.72 -8.76 -5.59
CA THR A 152 12.37 -7.53 -5.11
C THR A 152 13.74 -7.82 -4.51
N ALA A 153 13.88 -8.88 -3.70
CA ALA A 153 15.17 -9.29 -3.14
C ALA A 153 16.18 -9.66 -4.24
N ARG A 154 15.76 -10.40 -5.27
CA ARG A 154 16.60 -10.73 -6.43
C ARG A 154 17.10 -9.47 -7.14
N ARG A 155 16.23 -8.48 -7.39
CA ARG A 155 16.64 -7.19 -7.97
C ARG A 155 17.67 -6.47 -7.11
N MET A 156 17.45 -6.37 -5.80
CA MET A 156 18.39 -5.66 -4.92
C MET A 156 19.76 -6.37 -4.87
N ARG A 157 19.80 -7.71 -4.87
CA ARG A 157 21.06 -8.45 -4.97
C ARG A 157 21.77 -8.22 -6.31
N ALA A 158 21.03 -8.17 -7.42
CA ALA A 158 21.59 -7.87 -8.73
C ALA A 158 22.21 -6.46 -8.81
N LEU A 159 21.78 -5.55 -7.93
CA LEU A 159 22.38 -4.22 -7.76
C LEU A 159 23.58 -4.21 -6.79
N GLY A 160 24.00 -5.38 -6.28
CA GLY A 160 25.11 -5.51 -5.33
C GLY A 160 24.77 -5.08 -3.90
N LEU A 161 23.49 -5.02 -3.54
CA LEU A 161 23.06 -4.56 -2.21
C LEU A 161 22.88 -5.72 -1.23
N ALA A 162 23.32 -5.50 0.00
CA ALA A 162 22.99 -6.34 1.13
C ALA A 162 21.52 -6.17 1.48
N LEU A 163 20.88 -7.26 1.89
CA LEU A 163 19.47 -7.24 2.28
C LEU A 163 19.17 -8.24 3.37
N GLY A 164 18.08 -7.99 4.09
CA GLY A 164 17.48 -8.90 5.03
C GLY A 164 16.04 -8.48 5.26
N TYR A 165 15.22 -9.39 5.78
CA TYR A 165 13.82 -9.10 6.00
C TYR A 165 13.31 -9.70 7.30
N VAL A 166 12.25 -9.10 7.82
CA VAL A 166 11.49 -9.61 8.96
C VAL A 166 10.02 -9.71 8.58
N ARG A 167 9.35 -10.75 9.06
CA ARG A 167 7.91 -10.91 8.89
C ARG A 167 7.20 -10.00 9.90
N THR A 168 6.40 -9.06 9.42
CA THR A 168 5.68 -8.10 10.26
C THR A 168 4.22 -8.49 10.38
N GLY A 169 3.96 -9.47 11.26
CA GLY A 169 2.61 -9.92 11.63
C GLY A 169 1.84 -10.71 10.57
N GLU A 170 0.83 -11.43 11.04
CA GLU A 170 -0.26 -11.98 10.23
C GLU A 170 -1.45 -11.07 10.45
N LYS A 171 -1.63 -10.04 9.61
CA LYS A 171 -2.97 -9.49 9.51
C LYS A 171 -3.78 -10.52 8.75
N ALA A 172 -4.77 -11.12 9.42
CA ALA A 172 -5.66 -12.14 8.84
C ALA A 172 -6.39 -11.69 7.55
N GLN A 173 -6.24 -10.41 7.16
CA GLN A 173 -6.89 -9.79 6.00
C GLN A 173 -5.94 -9.31 4.88
N GLU A 174 -4.61 -9.31 5.06
CA GLU A 174 -3.68 -8.64 4.11
C GLU A 174 -2.56 -9.56 3.56
N GLY A 175 -2.64 -10.86 3.84
CA GLY A 175 -1.54 -11.78 3.59
C GLY A 175 -0.33 -11.48 4.49
N GLN A 176 0.72 -12.29 4.38
CA GLN A 176 1.96 -12.05 5.13
C GLN A 176 2.69 -10.83 4.55
N ALA A 177 2.84 -9.79 5.38
CA ALA A 177 3.67 -8.64 5.08
C ALA A 177 5.10 -8.84 5.59
N PHE A 178 6.06 -8.39 4.79
CA PHE A 178 7.48 -8.43 5.10
C PHE A 178 8.01 -7.01 5.09
N VAL A 179 8.87 -6.70 6.05
CA VAL A 179 9.73 -5.51 5.98
C VAL A 179 11.09 -5.98 5.47
N LEU A 180 11.46 -5.47 4.30
CA LEU A 180 12.76 -5.64 3.68
C LEU A 180 13.63 -4.43 4.01
N ALA A 181 14.81 -4.67 4.58
CA ALA A 181 15.87 -3.68 4.73
C ALA A 181 16.95 -3.91 3.67
N VAL A 182 17.41 -2.83 3.04
CA VAL A 182 18.40 -2.85 1.95
C VAL A 182 19.49 -1.83 2.24
N SER A 183 20.76 -2.20 2.08
CA SER A 183 21.91 -1.30 2.25
C SER A 183 23.11 -1.77 1.43
N ARG A 184 24.12 -0.91 1.26
CA ARG A 184 25.46 -1.33 0.84
C ARG A 184 26.23 -2.03 1.96
N ASP A 185 25.89 -1.73 3.21
CA ASP A 185 26.52 -2.27 4.41
C ASP A 185 25.61 -3.33 5.08
N PRO A 186 26.03 -4.60 5.14
CA PRO A 186 25.30 -5.65 5.87
C PRO A 186 25.03 -5.31 7.34
N ALA A 187 25.90 -4.55 8.02
CA ALA A 187 25.68 -4.16 9.41
C ALA A 187 24.53 -3.15 9.55
N ALA A 188 24.37 -2.23 8.59
CA ALA A 188 23.23 -1.34 8.52
C ALA A 188 21.90 -2.10 8.32
N VAL A 189 21.88 -3.14 7.49
CA VAL A 189 20.71 -4.03 7.33
C VAL A 189 20.33 -4.65 8.69
N SER A 190 21.28 -5.28 9.36
CA SER A 190 21.05 -5.91 10.68
C SER A 190 20.52 -4.91 11.71
N ARG A 191 21.07 -3.69 11.73
CA ARG A 191 20.63 -2.61 12.63
C ARG A 191 19.18 -2.19 12.37
N VAL A 192 18.81 -1.96 11.11
CA VAL A 192 17.43 -1.60 10.72
C VAL A 192 16.46 -2.71 11.12
N LEU A 193 16.77 -3.98 10.84
CA LEU A 193 15.89 -5.09 11.19
C LEU A 193 15.75 -5.30 12.71
N ALA A 194 16.82 -5.08 13.48
CA ALA A 194 16.76 -5.12 14.94
C ALA A 194 15.85 -4.02 15.49
N LEU A 195 15.95 -2.80 14.95
CA LEU A 195 15.07 -1.69 15.32
C LEU A 195 13.61 -1.92 14.90
N GLU A 196 13.37 -2.46 13.70
CA GLU A 196 12.01 -2.82 13.25
C GLU A 196 11.35 -3.85 14.18
N ARG A 197 12.11 -4.85 14.66
CA ARG A 197 11.62 -5.83 15.64
C ARG A 197 11.26 -5.15 16.96
N ARG A 198 12.14 -4.29 17.49
CA ARG A 198 11.88 -3.53 18.74
C ARG A 198 10.65 -2.64 18.60
N LEU A 199 10.52 -1.90 17.49
CA LEU A 199 9.35 -1.08 17.19
C LEU A 199 8.08 -1.90 17.07
N THR A 200 8.13 -3.06 16.40
CA THR A 200 6.97 -3.96 16.27
C THR A 200 6.51 -4.47 17.63
N ILE A 201 7.43 -4.83 18.52
CA ILE A 201 7.13 -5.25 19.89
C ILE A 201 6.51 -4.10 20.68
N ALA A 202 7.12 -2.91 20.63
CA ALA A 202 6.64 -1.74 21.35
C ALA A 202 5.21 -1.35 20.91
N ARG A 203 4.93 -1.36 19.59
CA ARG A 203 3.59 -1.08 19.02
C ARG A 203 2.52 -2.09 19.43
N ARG A 204 2.89 -3.30 19.83
CA ARG A 204 1.95 -4.34 20.33
C ARG A 204 1.64 -4.19 21.82
N GLY A 205 2.00 -3.07 22.43
CA GLY A 205 1.67 -2.74 23.82
C GLY A 205 2.71 -3.15 24.85
N ALA A 206 3.85 -3.73 24.43
CA ALA A 206 4.95 -4.07 25.35
C ALA A 206 5.81 -2.85 25.74
N GLY A 207 5.67 -1.72 25.05
CA GLY A 207 6.34 -0.46 25.36
C GLY A 207 5.36 0.71 25.28
N GLY A 208 5.37 1.58 26.30
CA GLY A 208 4.59 2.82 26.29
C GLY A 208 4.99 3.76 25.15
N LEU A 209 4.21 4.83 24.96
CA LEU A 209 4.41 5.80 23.87
C LEU A 209 5.82 6.41 23.87
N GLU A 210 6.42 6.65 25.04
CA GLU A 210 7.78 7.21 25.12
C GLU A 210 8.83 6.24 24.56
N SER A 211 8.69 4.94 24.83
CA SER A 211 9.59 3.93 24.27
C SER A 211 9.43 3.84 22.75
N GLN A 212 8.20 3.93 22.25
CA GLN A 212 7.94 3.96 20.80
C GLN A 212 8.54 5.21 20.14
N ALA A 213 8.39 6.37 20.78
CA ALA A 213 8.91 7.66 20.32
C ALA A 213 10.44 7.64 20.25
N ALA A 214 11.12 7.20 21.31
CA ALA A 214 12.58 7.06 21.34
C ALA A 214 13.10 6.09 20.26
N LEU A 215 12.45 4.93 20.12
CA LEU A 215 12.78 3.96 19.07
C LEU A 215 12.57 4.52 17.66
N ALA A 216 11.55 5.36 17.46
CA ALA A 216 11.29 5.98 16.16
C ALA A 216 12.42 6.95 15.76
N VAL A 217 13.04 7.66 16.71
CA VAL A 217 14.21 8.50 16.45
C VAL A 217 15.42 7.64 16.04
N GLU A 218 15.73 6.60 16.83
CA GLU A 218 16.82 5.65 16.49
C GLU A 218 16.61 5.04 15.10
N TYR A 219 15.37 4.69 14.79
CA TYR A 219 15.00 4.08 13.52
C TYR A 219 15.12 5.06 12.34
N GLY A 220 14.62 6.29 12.50
CA GLY A 220 14.77 7.33 11.48
C GLY A 220 16.24 7.61 11.17
N ARG A 221 17.10 7.70 12.19
CA ARG A 221 18.55 7.87 12.02
C ARG A 221 19.19 6.70 11.27
N ALA A 222 18.82 5.47 11.62
CA ALA A 222 19.32 4.28 10.93
C ALA A 222 18.93 4.22 9.45
N LEU A 223 17.86 4.92 9.05
CA LEU A 223 17.41 5.09 7.66
C LEU A 223 17.95 6.36 7.00
N GLY A 224 18.73 7.19 7.72
CA GLY A 224 19.29 8.45 7.22
C GLY A 224 18.32 9.62 7.19
N TYR A 225 17.28 9.60 8.02
CA TYR A 225 16.37 10.74 8.13
C TYR A 225 17.05 11.89 8.88
N PRO A 226 16.81 13.15 8.50
CA PRO A 226 17.29 14.29 9.27
C PRO A 226 16.79 14.25 10.72
N ASP A 227 17.66 14.61 11.67
CA ASP A 227 17.35 14.58 13.10
C ASP A 227 16.07 15.36 13.46
N CYS A 228 15.88 16.54 12.86
CA CYS A 228 14.68 17.34 13.10
C CYS A 228 13.40 16.66 12.60
N CYS A 229 13.48 15.90 11.51
CA CYS A 229 12.34 15.16 10.95
C CYS A 229 12.01 13.94 11.80
N ALA A 230 13.03 13.20 12.26
CA ALA A 230 12.87 12.09 13.18
C ALA A 230 12.28 12.54 14.53
N ALA A 231 12.75 13.67 15.08
CA ALA A 231 12.22 14.27 16.30
C ALA A 231 10.75 14.70 16.15
N ALA A 232 10.38 15.32 15.02
CA ALA A 232 9.00 15.71 14.76
C ALA A 232 8.05 14.50 14.67
N HIS A 233 8.49 13.39 14.07
CA HIS A 233 7.72 12.15 14.05
C HIS A 233 7.58 11.53 15.44
N SER A 234 8.67 11.50 16.22
CA SER A 234 8.66 11.07 17.62
C SER A 234 7.66 11.87 18.45
N GLU A 235 7.58 13.18 18.25
CA GLU A 235 6.63 14.02 18.98
C GLU A 235 5.17 13.72 18.62
N ARG A 236 4.87 13.43 17.35
CA ARG A 236 3.53 12.98 16.94
C ARG A 236 3.14 11.64 17.56
N ILE A 237 4.10 10.71 17.70
CA ILE A 237 3.87 9.42 18.40
C ILE A 237 3.48 9.68 19.85
N ARG A 238 4.17 10.59 20.55
CA ARG A 238 3.84 10.93 21.96
C ARG A 238 2.45 11.50 22.11
N ARG A 239 2.05 12.38 21.18
CA ARG A 239 0.79 13.11 21.27
C ARG A 239 -0.42 12.23 20.96
N ASP A 240 -0.42 11.57 19.81
CA ASP A 240 -1.64 10.98 19.25
C ASP A 240 -1.51 9.49 18.89
N ASN A 241 -0.30 8.99 18.65
CA ASN A 241 -0.02 7.69 18.04
C ASN A 241 -1.07 7.26 17.00
N PRO A 242 -1.30 8.06 15.95
CA PRO A 242 -2.53 8.04 15.17
C PRO A 242 -2.69 6.81 14.26
N GLY A 243 -1.73 5.88 14.31
CA GLY A 243 -1.70 4.70 13.47
C GLY A 243 -1.37 5.03 12.00
N PRO A 244 -1.17 4.00 11.17
CA PRO A 244 -0.65 4.16 9.81
C PRO A 244 -1.62 4.86 8.85
N ARG A 245 -2.94 4.78 9.09
CA ARG A 245 -3.96 5.41 8.22
C ARG A 245 -4.04 6.92 8.43
N ARG A 246 -3.93 7.42 9.66
CA ARG A 246 -4.12 8.85 9.96
C ARG A 246 -2.79 9.63 10.06
N GLU A 247 -1.67 8.95 10.33
CA GLU A 247 -0.35 9.59 10.46
C GLU A 247 0.04 10.45 9.23
N PRO A 248 -0.13 10.00 7.96
CA PRO A 248 0.27 10.81 6.80
C PRO A 248 -0.43 12.17 6.72
N TYR A 249 -1.74 12.21 7.00
CA TYR A 249 -2.50 13.46 7.06
C TYR A 249 -2.01 14.37 8.18
N LEU A 250 -1.91 13.86 9.41
CA LEU A 250 -1.49 14.67 10.56
C LEU A 250 -0.06 15.21 10.38
N ALA A 251 0.83 14.42 9.80
CA ALA A 251 2.17 14.87 9.47
C ALA A 251 2.15 15.96 8.39
N ALA A 252 1.35 15.80 7.32
CA ALA A 252 1.25 16.78 6.27
C ALA A 252 0.66 18.12 6.77
N SER A 253 -0.41 18.06 7.56
CA SER A 253 -1.03 19.24 8.18
C SER A 253 -0.08 19.94 9.14
N ALA A 254 0.67 19.19 9.97
CA ALA A 254 1.64 19.78 10.89
C ALA A 254 2.86 20.40 10.17
N ALA A 255 3.24 19.84 9.02
CA ALA A 255 4.38 20.31 8.22
C ALA A 255 4.02 21.40 7.20
N TRP A 256 2.75 21.82 7.13
CA TRP A 256 2.24 22.73 6.12
C TRP A 256 2.96 24.08 6.14
N VAL A 257 3.21 24.63 4.96
CA VAL A 257 3.73 25.99 4.73
C VAL A 257 3.10 26.57 3.46
N PRO A 258 3.03 27.90 3.30
CA PRO A 258 2.41 28.52 2.11
C PRO A 258 3.12 28.21 0.79
N ARG A 259 4.45 27.97 0.84
CA ARG A 259 5.30 27.66 -0.32
C ARG A 259 6.13 26.42 -0.03
N PRO A 260 5.53 25.22 -0.09
CA PRO A 260 6.24 23.98 0.18
C PRO A 260 7.24 23.69 -0.95
N ARG A 261 8.41 23.13 -0.62
CA ARG A 261 9.42 22.76 -1.61
C ARG A 261 8.96 21.52 -2.39
N PRO A 262 8.84 21.57 -3.73
CA PRO A 262 8.40 20.45 -4.56
C PRO A 262 9.07 19.12 -4.23
N ARG A 263 10.41 19.11 -4.13
CA ARG A 263 11.22 17.91 -3.89
C ARG A 263 10.93 17.21 -2.56
N LEU A 264 10.21 17.86 -1.64
CA LEU A 264 9.76 17.30 -0.37
C LEU A 264 8.35 16.67 -0.44
N ASN A 265 7.70 16.69 -1.60
CA ASN A 265 6.38 16.10 -1.80
C ASN A 265 6.44 14.55 -1.68
N ASN A 266 6.36 14.05 -0.46
CA ASN A 266 6.31 12.61 -0.16
C ASN A 266 4.88 12.05 -0.27
N LEU A 267 3.89 12.85 -0.62
CA LEU A 267 2.49 12.43 -0.73
C LEU A 267 2.21 11.66 -2.02
N VAL A 268 3.16 11.64 -2.97
CA VAL A 268 3.10 10.84 -4.21
C VAL A 268 3.75 9.46 -4.09
N GLU A 269 4.10 9.01 -2.88
CA GLU A 269 4.79 7.71 -2.61
C GLU A 269 4.11 6.50 -3.27
N GLY A 270 2.77 6.56 -3.43
CA GLY A 270 1.93 5.72 -4.28
C GLY A 270 2.55 5.24 -5.59
N LEU A 271 3.33 6.13 -6.20
CA LEU A 271 3.80 6.02 -7.56
C LEU A 271 5.29 5.72 -7.67
N ARG A 272 6.01 5.49 -6.56
CA ARG A 272 7.50 5.43 -6.55
C ARG A 272 8.15 6.73 -7.04
N HIS A 273 7.40 7.84 -7.03
CA HIS A 273 7.82 9.14 -7.58
C HIS A 273 8.25 10.14 -6.51
N SER A 274 8.45 9.73 -5.25
CA SER A 274 9.01 10.60 -4.21
C SER A 274 10.54 10.49 -4.15
N LEU A 275 11.21 11.62 -3.90
CA LEU A 275 12.66 11.63 -3.62
C LEU A 275 12.96 11.21 -2.18
N ILE A 276 12.02 11.43 -1.26
CA ILE A 276 12.11 11.01 0.15
C ILE A 276 10.91 10.12 0.53
N SER A 277 11.16 9.14 1.39
CA SER A 277 10.16 8.21 1.93
C SER A 277 9.70 8.53 3.36
N PHE A 278 10.09 9.68 3.90
CA PHE A 278 9.71 10.11 5.25
C PHE A 278 8.90 11.39 5.21
N GLN A 279 8.17 11.66 6.29
CA GLN A 279 7.39 12.89 6.45
C GLN A 279 8.30 13.99 7.01
N PRO A 280 8.54 15.08 6.28
CA PRO A 280 9.41 16.14 6.76
C PRO A 280 8.78 16.86 7.97
N CYS A 281 9.58 17.45 8.85
CA CYS A 281 9.05 18.26 9.97
C CYS A 281 8.37 19.56 9.51
N SER A 282 8.69 20.01 8.28
CA SER A 282 8.07 21.10 7.56
C SER A 282 8.36 20.90 6.07
N TYR A 283 7.42 21.21 5.17
CA TYR A 283 7.70 21.20 3.73
C TYR A 283 8.62 22.36 3.27
N ALA A 284 9.15 23.16 4.21
CA ALA A 284 10.29 24.06 3.97
C ALA A 284 11.60 23.59 4.67
N CYS A 285 11.64 22.38 5.21
CA CYS A 285 12.78 21.88 5.99
C CYS A 285 14.08 21.85 5.16
N ALA A 286 15.07 22.65 5.57
CA ALA A 286 16.35 22.75 4.87
C ALA A 286 17.14 21.42 4.85
N ALA A 287 17.16 20.67 5.96
CA ALA A 287 17.90 19.41 6.04
C ALA A 287 17.26 18.32 5.16
N ALA A 288 15.93 18.25 5.14
CA ALA A 288 15.22 17.33 4.24
C ALA A 288 15.43 17.72 2.77
N ALA A 289 15.45 19.02 2.46
CA ALA A 289 15.68 19.51 1.10
C ALA A 289 17.09 19.18 0.60
N ALA A 290 18.12 19.41 1.41
CA ALA A 290 19.49 19.04 1.07
C ALA A 290 19.62 17.54 0.78
N LEU A 291 18.93 16.69 1.56
CA LEU A 291 18.86 15.26 1.28
C LEU A 291 18.14 14.96 -0.04
N ALA A 292 16.98 15.57 -0.29
CA ALA A 292 16.23 15.37 -1.54
C ALA A 292 17.01 15.84 -2.78
N ASP A 293 17.73 16.96 -2.67
CA ASP A 293 18.60 17.49 -3.73
C ASP A 293 19.74 16.51 -4.04
N ALA A 294 20.43 16.00 -3.01
CA ALA A 294 21.48 15.00 -3.20
C ALA A 294 20.95 13.72 -3.89
N ILE A 295 19.73 13.28 -3.52
CA ILE A 295 19.08 12.12 -4.14
C ILE A 295 18.74 12.42 -5.61
N SER A 296 18.19 13.60 -5.90
CA SER A 296 17.89 14.04 -7.26
C SER A 296 19.14 14.05 -8.15
N ASP A 297 20.25 14.58 -7.65
CA ASP A 297 21.53 14.59 -8.38
C ASP A 297 22.05 13.17 -8.64
N ALA A 298 21.89 12.25 -7.68
CA ALA A 298 22.28 10.84 -7.85
C ALA A 298 21.41 10.12 -8.87
N VAL A 299 20.10 10.41 -8.87
CA VAL A 299 19.17 9.93 -9.88
C VAL A 299 19.57 10.43 -11.25
N GLU A 300 19.83 11.74 -11.42
CA GLU A 300 20.19 12.33 -12.70
C GLU A 300 21.50 11.77 -13.25
N ARG A 301 22.54 11.64 -12.41
CA ARG A 301 23.82 11.05 -12.82
C ARG A 301 23.68 9.64 -13.39
N ARG A 302 22.69 8.89 -12.92
CA ARG A 302 22.51 7.48 -13.30
C ARG A 302 21.44 7.25 -14.35
N HIS A 303 20.42 8.12 -14.35
CA HIS A 303 19.27 8.07 -15.23
C HIS A 303 19.03 9.47 -15.80
N PRO A 304 19.85 9.93 -16.76
CA PRO A 304 19.76 11.30 -17.29
C PRO A 304 18.34 11.67 -17.74
N GLY A 305 17.90 12.88 -17.41
CA GLY A 305 16.55 13.40 -17.64
C GLY A 305 15.52 12.99 -16.58
N SER A 306 15.84 12.06 -15.68
CA SER A 306 14.90 11.61 -14.65
C SER A 306 14.66 12.69 -13.59
N ALA A 307 15.67 13.50 -13.22
CA ALA A 307 15.47 14.55 -12.22
C ALA A 307 14.43 15.58 -12.69
N ALA A 308 14.48 15.98 -13.96
CA ALA A 308 13.48 16.88 -14.52
C ALA A 308 12.07 16.26 -14.53
N ALA A 309 11.95 14.94 -14.72
CA ALA A 309 10.67 14.23 -14.62
C ALA A 309 10.16 14.18 -13.18
N PHE A 310 11.02 13.91 -12.20
CA PHE A 310 10.69 14.03 -10.77
C PHE A 310 10.23 15.44 -10.43
N ASP A 311 10.98 16.47 -10.82
CA ASP A 311 10.68 17.87 -10.49
C ASP A 311 9.29 18.28 -11.01
N ARG A 312 8.97 17.98 -12.28
CA ARG A 312 7.62 18.24 -12.83
C ARG A 312 6.52 17.51 -12.07
N ARG A 313 6.77 16.26 -11.65
CA ARG A 313 5.77 15.45 -10.96
C ARG A 313 5.54 15.92 -9.53
N LEU A 314 6.62 16.24 -8.83
CA LEU A 314 6.64 16.63 -7.42
C LEU A 314 6.14 18.06 -7.20
N ALA A 315 6.25 18.91 -8.23
CA ALA A 315 5.69 20.27 -8.21
C ALA A 315 4.17 20.32 -8.21
N ARG A 316 3.45 19.24 -8.52
CA ARG A 316 1.99 19.26 -8.58
C ARG A 316 1.36 19.44 -7.19
N ALA A 317 0.29 20.23 -7.13
CA ALA A 317 -0.51 20.36 -5.91
C ALA A 317 -1.21 19.03 -5.54
N VAL A 318 -1.27 18.73 -4.24
CA VAL A 318 -1.83 17.48 -3.70
C VAL A 318 -2.77 17.79 -2.54
N VAL A 319 -3.93 17.12 -2.54
CA VAL A 319 -4.81 17.03 -1.37
C VAL A 319 -4.63 15.67 -0.70
N ILE A 320 -4.60 15.67 0.63
CA ILE A 320 -4.66 14.46 1.47
C ILE A 320 -5.75 14.59 2.54
N THR A 321 -6.57 13.56 2.69
CA THR A 321 -7.63 13.46 3.69
C THR A 321 -7.15 12.75 4.97
N ALA A 322 -7.87 12.92 6.08
CA ALA A 322 -7.60 12.24 7.36
C ALA A 322 -7.53 10.72 7.30
N ASP A 323 -8.13 10.11 6.28
CA ASP A 323 -8.14 8.68 6.05
C ASP A 323 -7.05 8.22 5.05
N ASN A 324 -6.15 9.13 4.68
CA ASN A 324 -5.01 8.95 3.77
C ASN A 324 -5.38 8.68 2.31
N THR A 325 -6.59 9.05 1.91
CA THR A 325 -6.95 9.22 0.49
C THR A 325 -6.26 10.47 -0.06
N ARG A 326 -5.80 10.40 -1.31
CA ARG A 326 -5.00 11.46 -1.95
C ARG A 326 -5.52 11.76 -3.34
N ALA A 327 -5.35 13.00 -3.78
CA ALA A 327 -5.60 13.41 -5.15
C ALA A 327 -4.59 14.48 -5.57
N PHE A 328 -4.14 14.43 -6.83
CA PHE A 328 -3.59 15.62 -7.46
C PHE A 328 -4.72 16.60 -7.73
N VAL A 329 -4.44 17.90 -7.63
CA VAL A 329 -5.40 18.94 -7.98
C VAL A 329 -4.80 19.94 -8.96
N GLU A 330 -5.64 20.49 -9.83
CA GLU A 330 -5.34 21.67 -10.63
C GLU A 330 -5.97 22.89 -9.98
N LEU A 331 -5.20 23.95 -9.78
CA LEU A 331 -5.68 25.17 -9.13
C LEU A 331 -6.03 26.23 -10.19
N ALA A 332 -7.24 26.80 -10.10
CA ALA A 332 -7.59 28.03 -10.80
C ALA A 332 -7.14 29.21 -9.94
N ARG A 333 -6.20 30.01 -10.47
CA ARG A 333 -5.62 31.17 -9.76
C ARG A 333 -6.28 32.46 -10.28
N GLY A 334 -7.09 33.10 -9.45
CA GLY A 334 -7.74 34.40 -9.71
C GLY A 334 -7.67 35.30 -8.49
N GLU A 335 -8.74 36.06 -8.22
CA GLU A 335 -8.90 36.79 -6.94
C GLU A 335 -8.88 35.83 -5.74
N GLU A 336 -9.49 34.66 -5.91
CA GLU A 336 -9.39 33.53 -4.99
C GLU A 336 -8.79 32.32 -5.72
N THR A 337 -7.99 31.52 -5.01
CA THR A 337 -7.50 30.24 -5.54
C THR A 337 -8.54 29.18 -5.28
N SER A 338 -9.00 28.46 -6.31
CA SER A 338 -9.96 27.37 -6.18
C SER A 338 -9.48 26.10 -6.87
N ILE A 339 -10.01 24.94 -6.48
CA ILE A 339 -9.68 23.65 -7.10
C ILE A 339 -10.51 23.48 -8.38
N ARG A 340 -9.85 23.50 -9.54
CA ARG A 340 -10.50 23.35 -10.85
C ARG A 340 -10.78 21.91 -11.22
N ALA A 341 -9.82 21.03 -10.93
CA ALA A 341 -9.90 19.61 -11.25
C ALA A 341 -9.16 18.80 -10.18
N ALA A 342 -9.56 17.54 -10.02
CA ALA A 342 -8.88 16.59 -9.15
C ALA A 342 -8.69 15.24 -9.86
N THR A 343 -7.56 14.59 -9.63
CA THR A 343 -7.26 13.25 -10.13
C THR A 343 -6.81 12.37 -8.96
N PRO A 344 -7.50 11.25 -8.69
CA PRO A 344 -7.14 10.38 -7.58
C PRO A 344 -5.71 9.87 -7.68
N LEU A 345 -5.05 9.78 -6.52
CA LEU A 345 -3.74 9.17 -6.36
C LEU A 345 -3.90 7.78 -5.75
N PRO A 346 -3.40 6.71 -6.39
CA PRO A 346 -3.41 5.39 -5.79
C PRO A 346 -2.51 5.39 -4.55
N SER A 347 -3.01 4.86 -3.43
CA SER A 347 -2.22 4.66 -2.21
C SER A 347 -1.52 3.29 -2.27
N VAL A 348 -0.23 3.22 -1.90
CA VAL A 348 0.50 1.93 -1.77
C VAL A 348 -0.03 1.10 -0.59
N HIS A 349 -0.71 1.76 0.36
CA HIS A 349 -1.04 1.19 1.66
C HIS A 349 -2.54 1.05 1.92
N ASP A 350 -3.40 1.67 1.10
CA ASP A 350 -4.85 1.63 1.28
C ASP A 350 -5.59 0.90 0.16
N GLN A 351 -6.63 0.18 0.58
CA GLN A 351 -7.66 -0.40 -0.28
C GLN A 351 -8.77 0.62 -0.57
N ALA A 352 -8.43 1.93 -0.62
CA ALA A 352 -9.41 2.95 -0.91
C ALA A 352 -10.18 2.51 -2.17
N THR A 353 -11.47 2.27 -1.99
CA THR A 353 -12.34 1.77 -3.03
C THR A 353 -12.44 2.83 -4.11
N SER A 354 -12.71 2.42 -5.35
CA SER A 354 -12.95 3.38 -6.43
C SER A 354 -14.04 4.41 -6.04
N LEU A 355 -15.01 4.00 -5.21
CA LEU A 355 -16.06 4.87 -4.68
C LEU A 355 -15.54 5.96 -3.73
N GLU A 356 -14.62 5.63 -2.81
CA GLU A 356 -14.01 6.63 -1.91
C GLU A 356 -13.18 7.65 -2.69
N LEU A 357 -12.48 7.20 -3.74
CA LEU A 357 -11.69 8.07 -4.62
C LEU A 357 -12.56 9.00 -5.47
N GLU A 358 -13.66 8.49 -6.02
CA GLU A 358 -14.65 9.27 -6.77
C GLU A 358 -15.35 10.30 -5.86
N ALA A 359 -15.73 9.89 -4.65
CA ALA A 359 -16.30 10.79 -3.65
C ALA A 359 -15.35 11.94 -3.31
N LEU A 360 -14.06 11.65 -3.14
CA LEU A 360 -13.04 12.68 -2.90
C LEU A 360 -13.01 13.69 -4.06
N VAL A 361 -12.88 13.23 -5.31
CA VAL A 361 -12.80 14.11 -6.48
C VAL A 361 -14.03 15.01 -6.59
N SER A 362 -15.22 14.43 -6.42
CA SER A 362 -16.49 15.17 -6.50
C SER A 362 -16.57 16.30 -5.47
N VAL A 363 -16.11 16.04 -4.25
CA VAL A 363 -16.14 17.03 -3.17
C VAL A 363 -15.10 18.13 -3.38
N LEU A 364 -13.93 17.84 -3.94
CA LEU A 364 -12.84 18.82 -4.03
C LEU A 364 -13.06 19.91 -5.08
N VAL A 365 -13.67 19.60 -6.23
CA VAL A 365 -13.82 20.57 -7.33
C VAL A 365 -14.72 21.74 -6.92
N GLY A 366 -14.23 22.96 -7.14
CA GLY A 366 -14.89 24.21 -6.77
C GLY A 366 -14.60 24.71 -5.36
N GLN A 367 -13.93 23.92 -4.51
CA GLN A 367 -13.55 24.39 -3.17
C GLN A 367 -12.48 25.48 -3.23
N ILE A 368 -12.60 26.43 -2.29
CA ILE A 368 -11.61 27.46 -1.99
C ILE A 368 -10.86 27.01 -0.74
N PRO A 369 -9.55 26.73 -0.81
CA PRO A 369 -8.76 26.34 0.34
C PRO A 369 -8.68 27.47 1.38
N GLY A 370 -8.70 27.09 2.66
CA GLY A 370 -8.46 28.00 3.77
C GLY A 370 -7.04 28.57 3.79
N ALA A 371 -6.79 29.49 4.73
CA ALA A 371 -5.51 30.17 4.86
C ALA A 371 -4.30 29.25 5.11
N ARG A 372 -4.52 28.02 5.60
CA ARG A 372 -3.49 26.97 5.76
C ARG A 372 -3.77 25.77 4.86
N GLY A 373 -4.45 26.00 3.73
CA GLY A 373 -4.79 24.96 2.76
C GLY A 373 -5.86 23.99 3.26
N GLU A 374 -6.64 24.32 4.29
CA GLU A 374 -7.73 23.46 4.75
C GLU A 374 -8.80 23.34 3.67
N VAL A 375 -9.23 22.12 3.38
CA VAL A 375 -10.36 21.82 2.47
C VAL A 375 -11.24 20.73 3.10
N ALA A 376 -12.50 20.65 2.68
CA ALA A 376 -13.40 19.59 3.09
C ALA A 376 -13.11 18.31 2.28
N GLY A 377 -13.03 17.17 2.95
CA GLY A 377 -13.05 15.85 2.35
C GLY A 377 -14.46 15.24 2.34
N PRO A 378 -14.60 14.01 1.80
CA PRO A 378 -15.84 13.24 1.89
C PRO A 378 -16.38 13.16 3.31
N ASP A 379 -17.70 13.23 3.45
CA ASP A 379 -18.41 13.15 4.74
C ASP A 379 -17.96 14.19 5.78
N GLY A 380 -17.39 15.32 5.32
CA GLY A 380 -16.88 16.37 6.20
C GLY A 380 -15.56 16.01 6.89
N LEU A 381 -14.89 14.93 6.47
CA LEU A 381 -13.55 14.61 6.96
C LEU A 381 -12.59 15.75 6.63
N PRO A 382 -11.69 16.13 7.54
CA PRO A 382 -10.77 17.22 7.25
C PRO A 382 -9.71 16.75 6.24
N ALA A 383 -9.34 17.66 5.34
CA ALA A 383 -8.32 17.45 4.34
C ALA A 383 -7.38 18.66 4.25
N ALA A 384 -6.18 18.43 3.73
CA ALA A 384 -5.15 19.45 3.59
C ALA A 384 -4.67 19.52 2.14
N LEU A 385 -4.71 20.71 1.56
CA LEU A 385 -4.09 21.07 0.29
C LEU A 385 -2.65 21.53 0.53
N LEU A 386 -1.75 20.97 -0.27
CA LEU A 386 -0.36 21.39 -0.37
C LEU A 386 -0.07 21.83 -1.79
N ASP A 387 0.08 23.14 -1.99
CA ASP A 387 0.37 23.76 -3.28
C ASP A 387 1.88 23.77 -3.55
N PHE A 388 2.41 22.64 -4.02
CA PHE A 388 3.82 22.53 -4.41
C PHE A 388 4.16 23.36 -5.66
N GLU A 389 3.17 23.81 -6.45
CA GLU A 389 3.42 24.64 -7.62
C GLU A 389 3.84 26.05 -7.21
N ALA A 390 3.37 26.54 -6.06
CA ALA A 390 3.74 27.85 -5.53
C ALA A 390 5.19 27.92 -5.00
N GLY A 391 5.86 26.79 -4.85
CA GLY A 391 7.26 26.68 -4.43
C GLY A 391 8.24 26.22 -5.51
N ALA A 392 7.73 25.89 -6.70
CA ALA A 392 8.52 25.63 -7.91
C ALA A 392 8.82 26.96 -8.62
#